data_AF-A0A2J8QZD0-F1
#
_entry.id   AF-A0A2J8QZD0-F1
#
_cell.length_a   1.000
_cell.length_b   1.000
_cell.length_c   1.000
_cell.angle_alpha   90.00
_cell.angle_beta   90.00
_cell.angle_gamma   90.00
#
_symmetry.space_group_name_H-M   'P 1'
#
loop_
_entity.id
_entity.type
_entity.pdbx_description
1 polymer ?
#
loop_
_entity_poly.entity_id
_entity_poly.type
_entity_poly.pdbx_seq_one_letter_code
_entity_poly.pdbx_strand_id
1 'polypeptide(L)'
;MVVSAGPWPSEEAEMNILEINKKSRPQLAENKQQFRNLKQKFLVTQLAYFLANRQNNYEYEDCKDLLKSMLRDERLFKEEKLAEQLGQTEELRQYKVLVHSHERELTQLREKLQEGRDASHSLKQHLQALLTPDEPDNSQGRDLREQLAEGCRLAQHLVQKL
;
A
#
# COMPACT_ATOMS: atom_id res chain seq x y z
N MET A 1 9.84 -26.50 -2.33
CA MET A 1 10.26 -25.56 -1.26
C MET A 1 9.03 -24.73 -0.91
N VAL A 2 8.32 -25.11 0.16
CA VAL A 2 7.07 -24.45 0.57
C VAL A 2 7.48 -23.17 1.31
N VAL A 3 7.18 -22.02 0.70
CA VAL A 3 7.26 -20.73 1.38
C VAL A 3 6.04 -20.67 2.29
N SER A 4 6.22 -21.05 3.55
CA SER A 4 5.20 -20.79 4.57
C SER A 4 5.09 -19.29 4.74
N ALA A 5 4.02 -18.70 4.19
CA ALA A 5 3.60 -17.37 4.58
C ALA A 5 3.27 -17.41 6.08
N GLY A 6 3.90 -16.52 6.85
CA GLY A 6 3.58 -16.35 8.27
C GLY A 6 2.10 -16.01 8.48
N PRO A 7 1.59 -16.10 9.72
CA PRO A 7 0.19 -15.80 10.02
C PRO A 7 -0.12 -14.37 9.56
N TRP A 8 -1.11 -14.24 8.68
CA TRP A 8 -1.62 -12.93 8.27
C TRP A 8 -2.19 -12.23 9.52
N PRO A 9 -1.92 -10.93 9.74
CA PRO A 9 -2.54 -10.21 10.84
C PRO A 9 -4.06 -10.29 10.72
N SER A 10 -4.78 -10.41 11.84
CA SER A 10 -6.25 -10.36 11.77
C SER A 10 -6.70 -8.98 11.28
N GLU A 11 -7.82 -8.94 10.56
CA GLU A 11 -8.44 -7.69 10.08
C GLU A 11 -8.66 -6.68 11.22
N GLU A 12 -8.91 -7.18 12.43
CA GLU A 12 -9.03 -6.41 13.67
C GLU A 12 -7.69 -5.79 14.13
N ALA A 13 -6.57 -6.49 13.94
CA ALA A 13 -5.24 -5.96 14.23
C ALA A 13 -4.83 -4.87 13.22
N GLU A 14 -5.14 -5.06 11.93
CA GLU A 14 -4.88 -4.05 10.89
C GLU A 14 -5.71 -2.79 11.10
N MET A 15 -7.00 -2.94 11.42
CA MET A 15 -7.90 -1.82 11.70
C MET A 15 -7.45 -1.03 12.94
N ASN A 16 -6.99 -1.71 14.00
CA ASN A 16 -6.42 -1.08 15.20
C ASN A 16 -5.15 -0.28 14.87
N ILE A 17 -4.24 -0.82 14.06
CA ILE A 17 -3.00 -0.11 13.66
C ILE A 17 -3.33 1.15 12.87
N LEU A 18 -4.30 1.07 11.95
CA LEU A 18 -4.74 2.21 11.15
C LEU A 18 -5.37 3.30 12.03
N GLU A 19 -6.22 2.92 12.99
CA GLU A 19 -6.89 3.86 13.88
C GLU A 19 -5.89 4.56 14.83
N ILE A 20 -4.94 3.82 15.37
CA ILE A 20 -3.84 4.36 16.18
C ILE A 20 -3.03 5.36 15.37
N ASN A 21 -2.63 5.02 14.13
CA ASN A 21 -1.91 5.94 13.25
C ASN A 21 -2.70 7.20 12.92
N LYS A 22 -4.01 7.07 12.70
CA LYS A 22 -4.90 8.19 12.39
C LYS A 22 -4.99 9.20 13.53
N LYS A 23 -4.94 8.74 14.79
CA LYS A 23 -4.98 9.62 15.98
C LYS A 23 -3.61 10.14 16.39
N SER A 24 -2.57 9.32 16.29
CA SER A 24 -1.22 9.68 16.77
C SER A 24 -0.53 10.73 15.90
N ARG A 25 -0.70 10.69 14.57
CA ARG A 25 -0.06 11.65 13.65
C ARG A 25 -0.49 13.12 13.90
N PRO A 26 -1.79 13.45 13.99
CA PRO A 26 -2.23 14.80 14.35
C PRO A 26 -1.76 15.23 15.73
N GLN A 27 -1.84 14.35 16.73
CA GLN A 27 -1.39 14.65 18.09
C GLN A 27 0.10 14.96 18.16
N LEU A 28 0.92 14.22 17.42
CA LEU A 28 2.35 14.47 17.33
C LEU A 28 2.64 15.83 16.68
N ALA A 29 1.95 16.16 15.60
CA ALA A 29 2.10 17.45 14.92
C ALA A 29 1.70 18.62 15.82
N GLU A 30 0.61 18.47 16.57
CA GLU A 30 0.14 19.46 17.54
C GLU A 30 1.13 19.65 18.69
N ASN A 31 1.59 18.56 19.31
CA ASN A 31 2.59 18.63 20.38
C ASN A 31 3.92 19.25 19.91
N LYS A 32 4.40 18.89 18.70
CA LYS A 32 5.56 19.53 18.08
C LYS A 32 5.37 21.04 17.95
N GLN A 33 4.19 21.48 17.52
CA GLN A 33 3.88 22.90 17.38
C GLN A 33 3.79 23.60 18.75
N GLN A 34 3.15 22.98 19.74
CA GLN A 34 3.05 23.55 21.09
C GLN A 34 4.42 23.71 21.74
N PHE A 35 5.28 22.69 21.64
CA PHE A 35 6.66 22.76 22.14
C PHE A 35 7.44 23.91 21.51
N ARG A 36 7.32 24.09 20.18
CA ARG A 36 7.94 25.22 19.48
C ARG A 36 7.42 26.57 19.98
N ASN A 37 6.10 26.72 20.09
CA ASN A 37 5.49 27.96 20.57
C ASN A 37 5.98 28.32 21.98
N LEU A 38 6.09 27.32 22.87
CA LEU A 38 6.64 27.51 24.22
C LEU A 38 8.11 27.89 24.19
N LYS A 39 8.93 27.21 23.38
CA LYS A 39 10.35 27.53 23.20
C LYS A 39 10.54 28.97 22.70
N GLN A 40 9.77 29.39 21.70
CA GLN A 40 9.86 30.75 21.15
C GLN A 40 9.44 31.79 22.19
N LYS A 41 8.34 31.56 22.93
CA LYS A 41 7.93 32.44 24.04
C LYS A 41 9.02 32.57 25.10
N PHE A 42 9.65 31.46 25.49
CA PHE A 42 10.74 31.46 26.45
C PHE A 42 11.92 32.31 25.98
N LEU A 43 12.38 32.12 24.74
CA LEU A 43 13.51 32.87 24.16
C LEU A 43 13.19 34.37 24.04
N VAL A 44 11.96 34.72 23.64
CA VAL A 44 11.50 36.13 23.56
C VAL A 44 11.47 36.78 24.94
N THR A 45 10.96 36.08 25.95
CA THR A 45 10.94 36.58 27.34
C THR A 45 12.36 36.76 27.88
N GLN A 46 13.28 35.83 27.59
CA GLN A 46 14.69 35.98 27.94
C GLN A 46 15.33 37.20 27.26
N LEU A 47 15.12 37.39 25.95
CA LEU A 47 15.59 38.58 25.24
C LEU A 47 15.05 39.86 25.86
N ALA A 48 13.75 39.93 26.14
CA ALA A 48 13.13 41.08 26.77
C ALA A 48 13.74 41.40 28.15
N TYR A 49 14.02 40.37 28.96
CA TYR A 49 14.70 40.52 30.24
C TYR A 49 16.12 41.09 30.10
N PHE A 50 16.94 40.53 29.20
CA PHE A 50 18.29 41.04 28.94
C PHE A 50 18.28 42.48 28.41
N LEU A 51 17.33 42.81 27.53
CA LEU A 51 17.18 44.16 26.99
C LEU A 51 16.72 45.17 28.05
N ALA A 52 15.95 44.74 29.05
CA ALA A 52 15.49 45.59 30.15
C ALA A 52 16.58 45.87 31.18
N ASN A 53 17.49 44.92 31.42
CA ASN A 53 18.53 45.00 32.45
C ASN A 53 19.85 45.69 32.02
N ARG A 54 19.79 46.51 30.96
CA ARG A 54 20.89 46.99 30.10
C ARG A 54 22.02 47.83 30.74
N GLN A 55 22.64 47.37 31.84
CA GLN A 55 23.73 48.08 32.55
C GLN A 55 25.12 47.46 32.37
N ASN A 56 25.27 46.26 31.81
CA ASN A 56 26.59 45.62 31.61
C ASN A 56 26.88 45.24 30.14
N ASN A 57 28.04 45.65 29.62
CA ASN A 57 28.49 45.34 28.25
C ASN A 57 28.65 43.83 27.97
N TYR A 58 28.77 43.00 29.01
CA TYR A 58 28.85 41.53 28.89
C TYR A 58 27.50 40.89 28.52
N GLU A 59 26.37 41.47 28.94
CA GLU A 59 25.03 40.92 28.65
C GLU A 59 24.61 41.12 27.18
N TYR A 60 25.29 42.01 26.45
CA TYR A 60 25.02 42.25 25.02
C TYR A 60 25.41 41.06 24.13
N GLU A 61 26.52 40.39 24.45
CA GLU A 61 27.00 39.27 23.63
C GLU A 61 26.13 38.02 23.84
N ASP A 62 25.65 37.79 25.07
CA ASP A 62 24.63 36.76 25.37
C ASP A 62 23.33 37.01 24.60
N CYS A 63 22.87 38.27 24.56
CA CYS A 63 21.68 38.69 23.82
C CYS A 63 21.82 38.43 22.31
N LYS A 64 23.01 38.71 21.76
CA LYS A 64 23.35 38.47 20.35
C LYS A 64 23.40 36.98 20.01
N ASP A 65 23.97 36.15 20.88
CA ASP A 65 24.02 34.71 20.67
C ASP A 65 22.64 34.07 20.79
N LEU A 66 21.79 34.57 21.68
CA LEU A 66 20.38 34.20 21.78
C LEU A 66 19.61 34.53 20.49
N LEU A 67 19.81 35.72 19.93
CA LEU A 67 19.21 36.11 18.65
C LEU A 67 19.69 35.22 17.49
N LYS A 68 21.00 34.93 17.41
CA LYS A 68 21.56 33.99 16.42
C LYS A 68 20.95 32.59 16.57
N SER A 69 20.73 32.14 17.80
CA SER A 69 20.10 30.85 18.10
C SER A 69 18.67 30.80 17.56
N MET A 70 17.85 31.83 17.84
CA MET A 70 16.48 31.95 17.32
C MET A 70 16.42 31.91 15.79
N LEU A 71 17.33 32.63 15.12
CA LEU A 71 17.40 32.65 13.66
C LEU A 71 17.80 31.29 13.08
N ARG A 72 18.72 30.57 13.74
CA ARG A 72 19.09 29.20 13.35
C ARG A 72 17.93 28.24 13.52
N ASP A 73 17.24 28.28 14.66
CA ASP A 73 16.08 27.42 14.93
C ASP A 73 14.96 27.63 13.91
N GLU A 74 14.64 28.88 13.58
CA GLU A 74 13.63 29.22 12.56
C GLU A 74 14.00 28.67 11.18
N ARG A 75 15.29 28.73 10.82
CA ARG A 75 15.79 28.16 9.57
C ARG A 75 15.67 26.63 9.56
N LEU A 76 16.14 25.96 10.62
CA LEU A 76 16.07 24.51 10.75
C LEU A 76 14.62 24.01 10.71
N PHE A 77 13.67 24.75 11.29
CA PHE A 77 12.26 24.41 11.22
C PHE A 77 11.71 24.41 9.79
N LYS A 78 12.04 25.44 9.00
CA LYS A 78 11.63 25.50 7.60
C LYS A 78 12.21 24.33 6.80
N GLU A 79 13.45 23.97 7.07
CA GLU A 79 14.14 22.84 6.45
C GLU A 79 13.51 21.50 6.85
N GLU A 80 13.23 21.26 8.14
CA GLU A 80 12.54 20.06 8.63
C GLU A 80 11.16 19.92 7.98
N LYS A 81 10.38 21.01 7.90
CA LYS A 81 9.05 21.00 7.28
C LYS A 81 9.12 20.64 5.80
N LEU A 82 10.12 21.15 5.07
CA LEU A 82 10.33 20.80 3.66
C LEU A 82 10.76 19.33 3.52
N ALA A 83 11.66 18.85 4.38
CA ALA A 83 12.09 17.45 4.37
C ALA A 83 10.94 16.48 4.66
N GLU A 84 10.04 16.82 5.59
CA GLU A 84 8.85 16.03 5.89
C GLU A 84 7.88 15.99 4.70
N GLN A 85 7.65 17.13 4.03
CA GLN A 85 6.82 17.19 2.81
C GLN A 85 7.43 16.39 1.65
N LEU A 86 8.75 16.46 1.47
CA LEU A 86 9.46 15.67 0.47
C LEU A 86 9.37 14.17 0.77
N GLY A 87 9.53 13.77 2.03
CA GLY A 87 9.39 12.38 2.46
C GLY A 87 7.99 11.82 2.17
N GLN A 88 6.94 12.57 2.51
CA GLN A 88 5.55 12.18 2.20
C GLN A 88 5.32 12.06 0.68
N THR A 89 5.90 12.97 -0.11
CA THR A 89 5.78 12.95 -1.56
C THR A 89 6.48 11.72 -2.17
N GLU A 90 7.66 11.36 -1.67
CA GLU A 90 8.37 10.17 -2.12
C GLU A 90 7.66 8.87 -1.71
N GLU A 91 7.08 8.81 -0.51
CA GLU A 91 6.25 7.67 -0.07
C GLU A 91 5.04 7.47 -1.00
N LEU A 92 4.35 8.56 -1.36
CA LEU A 92 3.26 8.52 -2.35
C LEU A 92 3.73 8.08 -3.74
N ARG A 93 4.92 8.52 -4.17
CA ARG A 93 5.53 8.10 -5.44
C ARG A 93 5.82 6.60 -5.43
N GLN A 94 6.36 6.06 -4.35
CA GLN A 94 6.63 4.64 -4.18
C GLN A 94 5.34 3.82 -4.21
N TYR A 95 4.31 4.26 -3.48
CA TYR A 95 3.01 3.59 -3.49
C TYR A 95 2.41 3.57 -4.90
N LYS A 96 2.50 4.67 -5.65
CA LYS A 96 2.04 4.73 -7.05
C LYS A 96 2.75 3.72 -7.95
N VAL A 97 4.07 3.56 -7.81
CA VAL A 97 4.83 2.55 -8.56
C VAL A 97 4.34 1.14 -8.23
N LEU A 98 4.12 0.86 -6.94
CA LEU A 98 3.63 -0.43 -6.47
C LEU A 98 2.21 -0.73 -6.97
N VAL A 99 1.30 0.23 -6.91
CA VAL A 99 -0.06 0.06 -7.46
C VAL A 99 0.00 -0.26 -8.94
N HIS A 100 0.80 0.47 -9.72
CA HIS A 100 0.95 0.20 -11.15
C HIS A 100 1.57 -1.17 -11.45
N SER A 101 2.47 -1.70 -10.61
CA SER A 101 2.97 -3.06 -10.79
C SER A 101 1.87 -4.10 -10.56
N HIS A 102 1.09 -3.94 -9.49
CA HIS A 102 -0.04 -4.83 -9.19
C HIS A 102 -1.12 -4.76 -10.27
N GLU A 103 -1.43 -3.58 -10.82
CA GLU A 103 -2.36 -3.44 -11.93
C GLU A 103 -1.91 -4.22 -13.18
N ARG A 104 -0.60 -4.21 -13.48
CA ARG A 104 -0.03 -5.00 -14.59
C ARG A 104 -0.14 -6.49 -14.32
N GLU A 105 0.22 -6.95 -13.13
CA GLU A 105 0.10 -8.37 -12.76
C GLU A 105 -1.35 -8.85 -12.81
N LEU A 106 -2.30 -8.06 -12.31
CA LEU A 106 -3.73 -8.36 -12.41
C LEU A 106 -4.22 -8.44 -13.86
N THR A 107 -3.70 -7.57 -14.73
CA THR A 107 -4.02 -7.61 -16.16
C THR A 107 -3.51 -8.91 -16.79
N GLN A 108 -2.26 -9.28 -16.52
CA GLN A 108 -1.68 -10.55 -17.01
C GLN A 108 -2.43 -11.79 -16.50
N LEU A 109 -2.86 -11.79 -15.23
CA LEU A 109 -3.66 -12.88 -14.68
C LEU A 109 -5.03 -12.97 -15.34
N ARG A 110 -5.67 -11.84 -15.65
CA ARG A 110 -6.95 -11.81 -16.37
C ARG A 110 -6.82 -12.34 -17.79
N GLU A 111 -5.74 -11.97 -18.50
CA GLU A 111 -5.44 -12.49 -19.84
C GLU A 111 -5.27 -14.02 -19.80
N LYS A 112 -4.43 -14.54 -18.91
CA LYS A 112 -4.24 -16.00 -18.75
C LYS A 112 -5.53 -16.73 -18.39
N LEU A 113 -6.36 -16.13 -17.53
CA LEU A 113 -7.66 -16.70 -17.19
C LEU A 113 -8.58 -16.76 -18.41
N GLN A 114 -8.55 -15.73 -19.25
CA GLN A 114 -9.33 -15.69 -20.48
C GLN A 114 -8.82 -16.72 -21.50
N GLU A 115 -7.52 -16.82 -21.72
CA GLU A 115 -6.91 -17.87 -22.56
C GLU A 115 -7.30 -19.27 -22.08
N GLY A 116 -7.27 -19.51 -20.76
CA GLY A 116 -7.72 -20.77 -20.16
C GLY A 116 -9.20 -21.05 -20.41
N ARG A 117 -10.06 -20.03 -20.35
CA ARG A 117 -11.50 -20.15 -20.67
C ARG A 117 -11.71 -20.45 -22.15
N ASP A 118 -11.01 -19.77 -23.05
CA ASP A 118 -11.13 -19.96 -24.49
C ASP A 118 -10.63 -21.34 -24.93
N ALA A 119 -9.51 -21.80 -24.35
CA ALA A 119 -9.00 -23.16 -24.55
C ALA A 119 -10.00 -24.21 -24.03
N SER A 120 -10.59 -23.99 -22.86
CA SER A 120 -11.63 -24.86 -22.32
C SER A 120 -12.88 -24.92 -23.22
N HIS A 121 -13.31 -23.77 -23.75
CA HIS A 121 -14.45 -23.69 -24.66
C HIS A 121 -14.17 -24.40 -26.00
N SER A 122 -12.97 -24.23 -26.54
CA SER A 122 -12.50 -24.91 -27.76
C SER A 122 -12.45 -26.43 -27.54
N LEU A 123 -11.89 -26.89 -26.42
CA LEU A 123 -11.88 -28.30 -26.06
C LEU A 123 -13.30 -28.87 -25.97
N LYS A 124 -14.23 -28.15 -25.32
CA LYS A 124 -15.64 -28.57 -25.24
C LYS A 124 -16.27 -28.72 -26.62
N GLN A 125 -16.02 -27.81 -27.55
CA GLN A 125 -16.52 -27.90 -28.93
C GLN A 125 -15.95 -29.12 -29.67
N HIS A 126 -14.64 -29.36 -29.56
CA HIS A 126 -14.01 -30.54 -30.16
C HIS A 126 -14.56 -31.85 -29.60
N LEU A 127 -14.76 -31.93 -28.28
CA LEU A 127 -15.38 -33.09 -27.64
C LEU A 127 -16.81 -33.32 -28.12
N GLN A 128 -17.61 -32.26 -28.29
CA GLN A 128 -18.97 -32.38 -28.83
C GLN A 128 -18.98 -32.85 -30.30
N ALA A 129 -18.05 -32.39 -31.12
CA ALA A 129 -17.92 -32.87 -32.50
C ALA A 129 -17.64 -34.37 -32.56
N LEU A 130 -16.76 -34.90 -31.69
CA LEU A 130 -16.47 -36.34 -31.60
C LEU A 130 -17.67 -37.19 -31.15
N LEU A 131 -18.58 -36.59 -30.39
CA LEU A 131 -19.83 -37.21 -29.96
C LEU A 131 -20.94 -37.17 -31.02
N THR A 132 -20.76 -36.44 -32.12
CA THR A 132 -21.75 -36.33 -33.21
C THR A 132 -21.65 -37.57 -34.13
N PRO A 133 -22.76 -38.27 -34.43
CA PRO A 133 -22.73 -39.56 -35.12
C PRO A 133 -22.68 -39.40 -36.65
N ASP A 134 -21.48 -39.23 -37.23
CA ASP A 134 -21.30 -39.10 -38.69
C ASP A 134 -20.60 -40.30 -39.38
N GLU A 135 -20.23 -41.37 -38.66
CA GLU A 135 -19.56 -42.56 -39.23
C GLU A 135 -20.28 -43.89 -38.88
N PRO A 136 -20.24 -44.90 -39.77
CA PRO A 136 -20.84 -46.21 -39.53
C PRO A 136 -20.08 -46.96 -38.42
N ASP A 137 -20.82 -47.26 -37.34
CA ASP A 137 -20.35 -47.84 -36.07
C ASP A 137 -19.55 -49.15 -36.20
N ASN A 138 -18.32 -49.15 -35.68
CA ASN A 138 -17.69 -50.31 -35.09
C ASN A 138 -17.90 -50.26 -33.55
N SER A 139 -18.13 -51.41 -32.90
CA SER A 139 -18.49 -51.48 -31.47
C SER A 139 -17.49 -50.77 -30.54
N GLN A 140 -16.21 -50.75 -30.92
CA GLN A 140 -15.14 -50.12 -30.16
C GLN A 140 -15.21 -48.57 -30.19
N GLY A 141 -15.71 -47.97 -31.27
CA GLY A 141 -15.95 -46.53 -31.35
C GLY A 141 -17.13 -46.07 -30.50
N ARG A 142 -18.11 -46.95 -30.28
CA ARG A 142 -19.30 -46.68 -29.47
C ARG A 142 -18.97 -46.62 -27.97
N ASP A 143 -18.20 -47.58 -27.45
CA ASP A 143 -17.78 -47.61 -26.03
C ASP A 143 -16.95 -46.36 -25.65
N LEU A 144 -16.06 -45.93 -26.56
CA LEU A 144 -15.25 -44.72 -26.36
C LEU A 144 -16.11 -43.44 -26.34
N ARG A 145 -17.14 -43.33 -27.20
CA ARG A 145 -18.07 -42.20 -27.15
C ARG A 145 -18.88 -42.17 -25.86
N GLU A 146 -19.31 -43.33 -25.37
CA GLU A 146 -20.09 -43.43 -24.13
C GLU A 146 -19.25 -43.03 -22.90
N GLN A 147 -18.01 -43.49 -22.80
CA GLN A 147 -17.05 -43.06 -21.77
C GLN A 147 -16.77 -41.55 -21.85
N LEU A 148 -16.63 -41.00 -23.06
CA LEU A 148 -16.39 -39.57 -23.26
C LEU A 148 -17.61 -38.73 -22.85
N ALA A 149 -18.82 -39.19 -23.17
CA ALA A 149 -20.07 -38.53 -22.79
C ALA A 149 -20.26 -38.53 -21.27
N GLU A 150 -19.94 -39.65 -20.60
CA GLU A 150 -19.98 -39.73 -19.14
C GLU A 150 -18.93 -38.81 -18.48
N GLY A 151 -17.70 -38.78 -19.01
CA GLY A 151 -16.67 -37.84 -18.56
C GLY A 151 -17.11 -36.36 -18.69
N CYS A 152 -17.76 -36.00 -19.81
CA CYS A 152 -18.30 -34.65 -20.00
C CYS A 152 -19.40 -34.30 -18.98
N ARG A 153 -20.28 -35.26 -18.68
CA ARG A 153 -21.36 -35.10 -17.71
C ARG A 153 -20.82 -34.92 -16.28
N LEU A 154 -19.78 -35.67 -15.91
CA LEU A 154 -19.09 -35.53 -14.62
C LEU A 154 -18.39 -34.18 -14.50
N ALA A 155 -17.68 -33.73 -15.55
CA ALA A 155 -17.02 -32.43 -15.57
C ALA A 155 -18.02 -31.27 -15.42
N GLN A 156 -19.16 -31.32 -16.09
CA GLN A 156 -20.23 -30.32 -15.94
C GLN A 156 -20.78 -30.27 -14.51
N HIS A 157 -20.94 -31.42 -13.86
CA HIS A 157 -21.40 -31.49 -12.48
C HIS A 157 -20.41 -30.86 -11.49
N LEU A 158 -19.10 -30.95 -11.76
CA LEU A 158 -18.06 -30.30 -10.94
C LEU A 158 -18.08 -28.79 -11.11
N VAL A 159 -18.25 -28.29 -12.34
CA VAL A 159 -18.34 -26.85 -12.61
C VAL A 159 -19.56 -26.20 -11.94
N GLN A 160 -20.68 -26.93 -11.81
CA GLN A 160 -21.89 -26.43 -11.13
C GLN A 160 -21.77 -26.41 -9.59
N LYS A 161 -20.77 -27.09 -9.01
CA LYS A 161 -20.54 -27.17 -7.56
C LYS A 161 -19.50 -26.16 -7.04
N LEU A 162 -18.68 -25.61 -7.93
CA LEU A 162 -17.72 -24.54 -7.65
C LEU A 162 -18.40 -23.18 -7.68
#